data_AF-A0A118HJR2-F1
#
_entry.id   AF-A0A118HJR2-F1
#
_cell.length_a   1.000
_cell.length_b   1.000
_cell.length_c   1.000
_cell.angle_alpha   90.00
_cell.angle_beta   90.00
_cell.angle_gamma   90.00
#
_symmetry.space_group_name_H-M   'P 1'
#
loop_
_entity.id
_entity.type
_entity.pdbx_description
1 polymer ?
#
loop_
_entity_poly.entity_id
_entity_poly.type
_entity_poly.pdbx_seq_one_letter_code
_entity_poly.pdbx_strand_id
1 'polypeptide(L)'
;MTPSPPPPPAFYYLTNFERALAWLGERYDDVFDDSERAFLQAFPSLPQASRALLVRMLMRNGPDFRASKLAYDEIGCPLAAAAPLVAAGWVDPAPALTLDEIFALCTKAELLRMFPPLGAHAGERKSEWLDRLRSAHDLAQPFDVWFSGAGHPGAGHPEAGRPGAGQRGAGQPSRDDHVLRVTVGALCDRLRLMFFGNLHQDWSEFVLADLGVFQYESVPFAPSSRAFQRRGDVDAYLALHACRDALDAWPDDAPLEALVDAIGTVACGQPWLETRRAKLLFAVGQAGERRGAWPLALDAYARSAWPGSRHRRIRVLERSGCGDDALALALDARAAFESDEERQRVERMLPRLQRRAGHAVERAPAAPDVPRDTLVLARPDTFVSVEYAVRDHLAQPGAPVHYVENTLINSLFGLLCWEPVFAAVPGAFFHPFQRGPADLHAPDFAARRAGAFAACFAQLDSGAYRETIRRHFATKLGLQSPFVFWGVLSPELLDEALACLPPAHLRLWFARLLADIRSNRSGLPDLVRFWPAERRYELIEVKGPGDRLQDNQTRWLGYCIGHGMPVRVVDVEWAGDAVVPAAAAGHCA
;
A
#
# COMPACT_ATOMS: atom_id res chain seq x y z
N MET A 1 24.11 -20.53 7.01
CA MET A 1 24.46 -19.09 7.05
C MET A 1 24.94 -18.72 5.66
N THR A 2 24.10 -18.08 4.86
CA THR A 2 24.55 -17.44 3.61
C THR A 2 25.51 -16.31 3.97
N PRO A 3 26.66 -16.17 3.29
CA PRO A 3 27.56 -15.05 3.52
C PRO A 3 26.79 -13.74 3.31
N SER A 4 27.00 -12.76 4.19
CA SER A 4 26.45 -11.42 3.97
C SER A 4 26.96 -10.91 2.63
N PRO A 5 26.09 -10.36 1.77
CA PRO A 5 26.53 -9.82 0.50
C PRO A 5 27.58 -8.74 0.73
N PRO A 6 28.58 -8.61 -0.16
CA PRO A 6 29.58 -7.56 -0.03
C PRO A 6 28.89 -6.18 -0.01
N PRO A 7 29.42 -5.21 0.76
CA PRO A 7 28.86 -3.87 0.77
C PRO A 7 28.89 -3.28 -0.65
N PRO A 8 27.85 -2.55 -1.07
CA PRO A 8 27.81 -1.96 -2.39
C PRO A 8 28.96 -0.96 -2.56
N PRO A 9 29.46 -0.76 -3.80
CA PRO A 9 30.57 0.15 -4.06
C PRO A 9 30.24 1.59 -3.68
N ALA A 10 31.26 2.41 -3.37
CA ALA A 10 31.06 3.83 -3.14
C ALA A 10 30.29 4.47 -4.32
N PHE A 11 29.38 5.40 -4.03
CA PHE A 11 28.53 6.09 -5.01
C PHE A 11 27.55 5.23 -5.83
N TYR A 12 27.24 3.98 -5.44
CA TYR A 12 26.23 3.17 -6.13
C TYR A 12 24.88 3.90 -6.31
N TYR A 13 24.44 4.62 -5.26
CA TYR A 13 23.19 5.38 -5.24
C TYR A 13 23.20 6.55 -6.24
N LEU A 14 24.35 7.21 -6.41
CA LEU A 14 24.52 8.26 -7.39
C LEU A 14 24.45 7.68 -8.81
N THR A 15 25.14 6.56 -9.05
CA THR A 15 25.10 5.87 -10.35
C THR A 15 23.67 5.46 -10.73
N ASN A 16 22.90 4.97 -9.74
CA ASN A 16 21.51 4.59 -9.93
C ASN A 16 20.61 5.79 -10.25
N PHE A 17 20.81 6.90 -9.55
CA PHE A 17 20.09 8.15 -9.84
C PHE A 17 20.45 8.69 -11.24
N GLU A 18 21.73 8.73 -11.62
CA GLU A 18 22.17 9.15 -12.96
C GLU A 18 21.59 8.25 -14.06
N ARG A 19 21.54 6.92 -13.84
CA ARG A 19 20.88 5.96 -14.73
C ARG A 19 19.38 6.26 -14.90
N ALA A 20 18.69 6.62 -13.81
CA ALA A 20 17.29 7.01 -13.87
C ALA A 20 17.07 8.32 -14.64
N LEU A 21 17.93 9.32 -14.43
CA LEU A 21 17.85 10.59 -15.17
C LEU A 21 18.09 10.40 -16.67
N ALA A 22 19.06 9.57 -17.06
CA ALA A 22 19.31 9.22 -18.45
C ALA A 22 18.08 8.53 -19.07
N TRP A 23 17.50 7.54 -18.37
CA TRP A 23 16.29 6.84 -18.81
C TRP A 23 15.11 7.79 -19.07
N LEU A 24 14.93 8.77 -18.18
CA LEU A 24 13.93 9.81 -18.28
C LEU A 24 14.19 10.74 -19.47
N GLY A 25 15.44 11.19 -19.66
CA GLY A 25 15.86 12.02 -20.79
C GLY A 25 15.55 11.38 -22.16
N GLU A 26 15.74 10.06 -22.29
CA GLU A 26 15.45 9.33 -23.53
C GLU A 26 13.96 9.21 -23.86
N ARG A 27 13.07 9.31 -22.86
CA ARG A 27 11.65 8.89 -22.99
C ARG A 27 10.63 9.99 -22.74
N TYR A 28 11.04 11.08 -22.10
CA TYR A 28 10.13 12.12 -21.62
C TYR A 28 10.51 13.54 -22.05
N ASP A 29 11.44 13.72 -22.99
CA ASP A 29 11.90 15.04 -23.45
C ASP A 29 10.73 15.96 -23.90
N ASP A 30 9.74 15.40 -24.58
CA ASP A 30 8.51 16.07 -25.04
C ASP A 30 7.52 16.39 -23.92
N VAL A 31 7.68 15.77 -22.74
CA VAL A 31 6.84 16.00 -21.56
C VAL A 31 7.47 17.05 -20.63
N PHE A 32 8.79 17.26 -20.74
CA PHE A 32 9.50 18.16 -19.86
C PHE A 32 9.17 19.63 -20.10
N ASP A 33 9.25 20.43 -19.03
CA ASP A 33 9.40 21.88 -19.11
C ASP A 33 10.87 22.31 -19.08
N ASP A 34 11.10 23.62 -19.12
CA ASP A 34 12.44 24.19 -19.12
C ASP A 34 13.19 23.97 -17.81
N SER A 35 12.48 23.89 -16.68
CA SER A 35 13.09 23.64 -15.37
C SER A 35 13.62 22.21 -15.24
N GLU A 36 12.86 21.24 -15.73
CA GLU A 36 13.23 19.83 -15.75
C GLU A 36 14.40 19.60 -16.72
N ARG A 37 14.34 20.18 -17.93
CA ARG A 37 15.47 20.13 -18.89
C ARG A 37 16.73 20.77 -18.31
N ALA A 38 16.61 21.94 -17.67
CA ALA A 38 17.73 22.60 -17.03
C ALA A 38 18.34 21.75 -15.91
N PHE A 39 17.52 21.08 -15.09
CA PHE A 39 18.00 20.17 -14.06
C PHE A 39 18.77 18.98 -14.66
N LEU A 40 18.21 18.31 -15.67
CA LEU A 40 18.86 17.16 -16.34
C LEU A 40 20.20 17.55 -16.98
N GLN A 41 20.33 18.77 -17.51
CA GLN A 41 21.57 19.28 -18.10
C GLN A 41 22.59 19.72 -17.04
N ALA A 42 22.14 20.42 -16.00
CA ALA A 42 23.02 20.98 -14.99
C ALA A 42 23.55 19.91 -14.02
N PHE A 43 22.73 18.93 -13.64
CA PHE A 43 23.09 17.98 -12.58
C PHE A 43 24.39 17.23 -12.89
N PRO A 44 24.60 16.61 -14.08
CA PRO A 44 25.84 15.91 -14.41
C PRO A 44 27.10 16.81 -14.45
N SER A 45 26.94 18.13 -14.58
CA SER A 45 28.06 19.08 -14.61
C SER A 45 28.60 19.44 -13.22
N LEU A 46 27.85 19.16 -12.16
CA LEU A 46 28.28 19.44 -10.78
C LEU A 46 29.39 18.47 -10.33
N PRO A 47 30.25 18.88 -9.36
CA PRO A 47 31.22 17.97 -8.77
C PRO A 47 30.58 16.70 -8.20
N GLN A 48 31.25 15.55 -8.32
CA GLN A 48 30.73 14.24 -7.88
C GLN A 48 30.28 14.25 -6.41
N ALA A 49 31.05 14.89 -5.52
CA ALA A 49 30.69 15.02 -4.10
C ALA A 49 29.37 15.79 -3.90
N SER A 50 29.13 16.85 -4.68
CA SER A 50 27.88 17.63 -4.64
C SER A 50 26.69 16.83 -5.15
N ARG A 51 26.86 16.13 -6.28
CA ARG A 51 25.81 15.25 -6.81
C ARG A 51 25.47 14.14 -5.81
N ALA A 52 26.49 13.50 -5.25
CA ALA A 52 26.33 12.46 -4.23
C ALA A 52 25.60 12.99 -2.99
N LEU A 53 25.97 14.17 -2.49
CA LEU A 53 25.31 14.77 -1.33
C LEU A 53 23.83 15.04 -1.60
N LEU A 54 23.49 15.60 -2.77
CA LEU A 54 22.09 15.83 -3.13
C LEU A 54 21.29 14.53 -3.14
N VAL A 55 21.81 13.47 -3.78
CA VAL A 55 21.13 12.18 -3.84
C VAL A 55 20.99 11.56 -2.44
N ARG A 56 22.01 11.67 -1.56
CA ARG A 56 21.91 11.22 -0.17
C ARG A 56 20.79 11.94 0.59
N MET A 57 20.63 13.24 0.40
CA MET A 57 19.55 14.01 1.03
C MET A 57 18.18 13.61 0.47
N LEU A 58 18.05 13.47 -0.86
CA LEU A 58 16.80 13.05 -1.51
C LEU A 58 16.34 11.65 -1.14
N MET A 59 17.27 10.75 -0.76
CA MET A 59 16.94 9.39 -0.30
C MET A 59 16.63 9.30 1.19
N ARG A 60 16.70 10.41 1.93
CA ARG A 60 16.35 10.47 3.36
C ARG A 60 15.02 11.18 3.56
N ASN A 61 14.39 10.90 4.68
CA ASN A 61 13.09 11.49 5.02
C ASN A 61 13.23 12.97 5.37
N GLY A 62 12.31 13.78 4.82
CA GLY A 62 12.21 15.21 5.08
C GLY A 62 13.11 16.07 4.18
N PRO A 63 12.83 17.37 4.08
CA PRO A 63 13.64 18.29 3.26
C PRO A 63 14.83 18.90 4.02
N ASP A 64 14.81 18.89 5.35
CA ASP A 64 15.76 19.57 6.22
C ASP A 64 16.78 18.61 6.85
N PHE A 65 18.05 18.96 6.77
CA PHE A 65 19.15 18.13 7.25
C PHE A 65 20.19 18.93 8.01
N ARG A 66 20.52 18.47 9.21
CA ARG A 66 21.69 18.98 9.94
C ARG A 66 22.97 18.55 9.24
N ALA A 67 23.86 19.49 8.92
CA ALA A 67 25.13 19.23 8.27
C ALA A 67 25.99 18.24 9.06
N SER A 68 25.99 18.33 10.39
CA SER A 68 26.66 17.36 11.28
C SER A 68 26.15 15.91 11.15
N LYS A 69 24.97 15.70 10.57
CA LYS A 69 24.34 14.38 10.35
C LYS A 69 24.46 13.92 8.89
N LEU A 70 25.20 14.65 8.05
CA LEU A 70 25.51 14.31 6.66
C LEU A 70 26.99 13.92 6.51
N ALA A 71 27.52 13.14 7.46
CA ALA A 71 28.89 12.66 7.43
C ALA A 71 28.98 11.36 6.60
N TYR A 72 29.57 11.47 5.41
CA TYR A 72 29.82 10.36 4.49
C TYR A 72 31.28 10.40 4.05
N ASP A 73 32.04 9.33 4.31
CA ASP A 73 33.48 9.27 4.01
C ASP A 73 33.76 9.51 2.53
N GLU A 74 32.88 9.01 1.65
CA GLU A 74 33.04 9.18 0.20
C GLU A 74 32.77 10.62 -0.28
N ILE A 75 32.06 11.44 0.49
CA ILE A 75 31.69 12.82 0.12
C ILE A 75 32.64 13.85 0.73
N GLY A 76 33.17 13.56 1.92
CA GLY A 76 33.98 14.50 2.68
C GLY A 76 33.14 15.57 3.37
N CYS A 77 33.57 16.84 3.32
CA CYS A 77 32.88 17.93 4.04
C CYS A 77 31.50 18.25 3.41
N PRO A 78 30.39 18.09 4.14
CA PRO A 78 29.05 18.30 3.59
C PRO A 78 28.79 19.76 3.20
N LEU A 79 29.34 20.74 3.93
CA LEU A 79 29.17 22.16 3.60
C LEU A 79 29.90 22.54 2.31
N ALA A 80 31.12 22.02 2.11
CA ALA A 80 31.87 22.23 0.87
C ALA A 80 31.18 21.56 -0.33
N ALA A 81 30.68 20.33 -0.14
CA ALA A 81 29.91 19.62 -1.16
C ALA A 81 28.56 20.29 -1.45
N ALA A 82 27.95 20.98 -0.48
CA ALA A 82 26.70 21.71 -0.68
C ALA A 82 26.88 23.03 -1.45
N ALA A 83 28.06 23.66 -1.42
CA ALA A 83 28.24 24.99 -2.02
C ALA A 83 27.85 25.08 -3.52
N PRO A 84 28.19 24.11 -4.40
CA PRO A 84 27.68 24.11 -5.77
C PRO A 84 26.16 23.91 -5.88
N LEU A 85 25.54 23.17 -4.95
CA LEU A 85 24.09 22.98 -4.90
C LEU A 85 23.37 24.27 -4.48
N VAL A 86 23.96 25.02 -3.56
CA VAL A 86 23.49 26.35 -3.14
C VAL A 86 23.58 27.33 -4.30
N ALA A 87 24.69 27.34 -5.04
CA ALA A 87 24.86 28.20 -6.22
C ALA A 87 23.83 27.87 -7.32
N ALA A 88 23.42 26.60 -7.45
CA ALA A 88 22.36 26.16 -8.36
C ALA A 88 20.94 26.42 -7.83
N GLY A 89 20.79 26.89 -6.59
CA GLY A 89 19.49 27.12 -5.94
C GLY A 89 18.75 25.83 -5.54
N TRP A 90 19.44 24.69 -5.49
CA TRP A 90 18.84 23.38 -5.17
C TRP A 90 18.91 23.02 -3.68
N VAL A 91 19.71 23.77 -2.93
CA VAL A 91 19.83 23.69 -1.47
C VAL A 91 19.84 25.10 -0.91
N ASP A 92 19.01 25.34 0.10
CA ASP A 92 19.08 26.54 0.94
C ASP A 92 20.02 26.26 2.14
N PRO A 93 21.12 27.02 2.30
CA PRO A 93 22.09 26.80 3.37
C PRO A 93 21.66 27.32 4.74
N ALA A 94 20.57 28.09 4.82
CA ALA A 94 20.09 28.71 6.06
C ALA A 94 18.56 28.91 6.02
N PRO A 95 17.77 27.83 5.91
CA PRO A 95 16.32 27.92 5.84
C PRO A 95 15.73 28.54 7.11
N ALA A 96 14.66 29.32 6.94
CA ALA A 96 13.80 29.67 8.07
C ALA A 96 13.01 28.42 8.49
N LEU A 97 13.18 28.01 9.74
CA LEU A 97 12.59 26.81 10.32
C LEU A 97 11.48 27.20 11.30
N THR A 98 10.34 26.56 11.15
CA THR A 98 9.22 26.58 12.10
C THR A 98 9.57 25.80 13.37
N LEU A 99 8.76 25.97 14.43
CA LEU A 99 8.92 25.23 15.66
C LEU A 99 8.80 23.71 15.43
N ASP A 100 7.83 23.26 14.63
CA ASP A 100 7.62 21.85 14.29
C ASP A 100 8.86 21.25 13.60
N GLU A 101 9.47 21.98 12.66
CA GLU A 101 10.69 21.55 11.96
C GLU A 101 11.90 21.46 12.89
N ILE A 102 12.08 22.44 13.79
CA ILE A 102 13.12 22.38 14.82
C ILE A 102 12.92 21.18 15.75
N PHE A 103 11.67 20.94 16.17
CA PHE A 103 11.34 19.77 16.97
C PHE A 103 11.64 18.49 16.19
N ALA A 104 11.39 18.40 14.89
CA ALA A 104 11.76 17.23 14.10
C ALA A 104 13.29 17.01 14.04
N LEU A 105 14.08 18.07 13.89
CA LEU A 105 15.53 18.03 13.70
C LEU A 105 16.35 17.78 14.97
N CYS A 106 15.81 18.13 16.13
CA CYS A 106 16.56 18.15 17.39
C CYS A 106 16.11 17.07 18.37
N THR A 107 17.06 16.57 19.16
CA THR A 107 16.76 15.69 20.29
C THR A 107 16.10 16.48 21.42
N LYS A 108 15.37 15.78 22.32
CA LYS A 108 14.74 16.42 23.48
C LYS A 108 15.76 17.19 24.35
N ALA A 109 16.98 16.66 24.50
CA ALA A 109 18.05 17.30 25.25
C ALA A 109 18.59 18.58 24.58
N GLU A 110 18.52 18.68 23.26
CA GLU A 110 18.88 19.89 22.52
C GLU A 110 17.79 20.94 22.65
N LEU A 111 16.54 20.54 22.47
CA LEU A 111 15.38 21.42 22.64
C LEU A 111 15.32 22.00 24.06
N LEU A 112 15.64 21.23 25.10
CA LEU A 112 15.63 21.72 26.49
C LEU A 112 16.66 22.84 26.72
N ARG A 113 17.72 22.88 25.92
CA ARG A 113 18.71 23.95 25.94
C ARG A 113 18.32 25.15 25.09
N MET A 114 17.52 24.96 24.05
CA MET A 114 16.95 26.05 23.23
C MET A 114 15.80 26.74 23.95
N PHE A 115 15.01 26.00 24.74
CA PHE A 115 13.87 26.53 25.48
C PHE A 115 13.98 26.32 27.01
N PRO A 116 15.07 26.76 27.70
CA PRO A 116 15.20 26.55 29.14
C PRO A 116 14.02 27.07 29.98
N PRO A 117 13.49 28.31 29.76
CA PRO A 117 12.40 28.83 30.58
C PRO A 117 11.04 28.19 30.24
N LEU A 118 10.94 27.53 29.09
CA LEU A 118 9.73 26.87 28.60
C LEU A 118 9.91 25.35 28.50
N GLY A 119 10.83 24.81 29.30
CA GLY A 119 11.26 23.41 29.25
C GLY A 119 10.11 22.42 29.43
N ALA A 120 10.33 21.19 28.95
CA ALA A 120 9.35 20.12 29.10
C ALA A 120 9.08 19.81 30.58
N HIS A 121 7.83 19.61 30.94
CA HIS A 121 7.46 19.13 32.27
C HIS A 121 7.96 17.69 32.50
N ALA A 122 8.06 17.28 33.77
CA ALA A 122 8.47 15.93 34.13
C ALA A 122 7.49 14.90 33.52
N GLY A 123 8.03 13.96 32.74
CA GLY A 123 7.22 12.94 32.05
C GLY A 123 6.53 13.40 30.76
N GLU A 124 6.56 14.70 30.42
CA GLU A 124 5.91 15.25 29.21
C GLU A 124 6.56 14.68 27.94
N ARG A 125 5.74 14.20 27.02
CA ARG A 125 6.22 13.70 25.72
C ARG A 125 6.63 14.86 24.83
N LYS A 126 7.51 14.59 23.87
CA LYS A 126 8.01 15.63 22.95
C LYS A 126 6.89 16.26 22.11
N SER A 127 5.85 15.49 21.76
CA SER A 127 4.67 15.98 21.04
C SER A 127 3.80 16.91 21.90
N GLU A 128 3.54 16.52 23.15
CA GLU A 128 2.77 17.35 24.11
C GLU A 128 3.47 18.68 24.37
N TRP A 129 4.80 18.63 24.49
CA TRP A 129 5.61 19.83 24.64
C TRP A 129 5.55 20.74 23.41
N LEU A 130 5.62 20.17 22.20
CA LEU A 130 5.47 20.93 20.96
C LEU A 130 4.10 21.64 20.91
N ASP A 131 3.01 20.92 21.18
CA ASP A 131 1.65 21.47 21.15
C ASP A 131 1.50 22.67 22.11
N ARG A 132 2.09 22.59 23.30
CA ARG A 132 2.10 23.68 24.28
C ARG A 132 2.86 24.92 23.78
N LEU A 133 3.96 24.72 23.07
CA LEU A 133 4.82 25.80 22.59
C LEU A 133 4.34 26.45 21.29
N ARG A 134 3.53 25.76 20.47
CA ARG A 134 3.06 26.28 19.16
C ARG A 134 2.48 27.68 19.30
N SER A 135 1.54 27.88 20.23
CA SER A 135 0.86 29.18 20.43
C SER A 135 1.77 30.38 20.77
N ALA A 136 3.02 30.14 21.20
CA ALA A 136 3.95 31.19 21.60
C ALA A 136 5.07 31.44 20.58
N HIS A 137 5.20 30.58 19.56
CA HIS A 137 6.37 30.53 18.67
C HIS A 137 5.99 30.23 17.22
N ASP A 138 5.14 31.09 16.63
CA ASP A 138 4.66 30.95 15.25
C ASP A 138 5.64 31.48 14.18
N LEU A 139 6.73 32.16 14.58
CA LEU A 139 7.66 32.74 13.60
C LEU A 139 8.75 31.74 13.19
N ALA A 140 8.80 31.43 11.89
CA ALA A 140 9.90 30.68 11.32
C ALA A 140 11.20 31.51 11.32
N GLN A 141 12.30 30.92 11.78
CA GLN A 141 13.59 31.60 11.88
C GLN A 141 14.76 30.62 11.65
N PRO A 142 15.95 31.11 11.25
CA PRO A 142 17.11 30.25 11.03
C PRO A 142 17.55 29.47 12.27
N PHE A 143 18.22 28.33 12.04
CA PHE A 143 18.61 27.38 13.10
C PHE A 143 19.49 27.99 14.21
N ASP A 144 20.43 28.85 13.84
CA ASP A 144 21.33 29.56 14.76
C ASP A 144 20.56 30.58 15.62
N VAL A 145 19.52 31.21 15.08
CA VAL A 145 18.62 32.11 15.81
C VAL A 145 17.81 31.34 16.85
N TRP A 146 17.32 30.13 16.55
CA TRP A 146 16.69 29.27 17.57
C TRP A 146 17.63 28.91 18.72
N PHE A 147 18.93 28.79 18.45
CA PHE A 147 19.95 28.47 19.43
C PHE A 147 20.43 29.66 20.26
N SER A 148 20.37 30.86 19.69
CA SER A 148 20.85 32.11 20.31
C SER A 148 19.73 32.97 20.90
N GLY A 149 18.51 32.86 20.36
CA GLY A 149 17.32 33.64 20.67
C GLY A 149 16.46 33.10 21.81
N ALA A 150 16.98 32.20 22.65
CA ALA A 150 16.33 31.74 23.91
C ALA A 150 16.15 32.85 24.98
N GLY A 151 16.14 34.11 24.55
CA GLY A 151 15.75 35.28 25.34
C GLY A 151 15.22 36.35 24.40
N HIS A 152 13.89 36.49 24.32
CA HIS A 152 13.26 37.75 23.91
C HIS A 152 12.55 38.38 25.12
N PRO A 153 12.34 39.70 25.11
CA PRO A 153 12.93 40.60 26.11
C PRO A 153 11.96 40.92 27.24
N GLY A 154 12.39 40.70 28.48
CA GLY A 154 11.67 41.14 29.67
C GLY A 154 12.42 40.77 30.93
N ALA A 155 12.95 41.79 31.64
CA ALA A 155 13.72 41.73 32.87
C ALA A 155 15.18 41.27 32.73
N GLY A 156 16.08 42.26 32.76
CA GLY A 156 17.52 42.06 32.70
C GLY A 156 18.13 41.61 34.02
N HIS A 157 19.32 41.01 33.91
CA HIS A 157 20.49 41.24 34.76
C HIS A 157 21.71 40.59 34.07
N PRO A 158 22.91 41.23 34.08
CA PRO A 158 24.11 40.64 33.51
C PRO A 158 24.89 39.89 34.60
N GLU A 159 25.24 38.62 34.38
CA GLU A 159 26.34 38.01 35.12
C GLU A 159 27.33 37.31 34.19
N ALA A 160 28.59 37.68 34.39
CA ALA A 160 29.76 37.20 33.68
C ALA A 160 30.28 35.88 34.29
N GLY A 161 30.68 34.93 33.45
CA GLY A 161 31.28 33.67 33.87
C GLY A 161 32.18 33.05 32.78
N ARG A 162 33.39 32.68 33.18
CA ARG A 162 34.59 32.31 32.39
C ARG A 162 34.48 31.02 31.54
N PRO A 163 35.37 30.80 30.54
CA PRO A 163 35.35 29.61 29.69
C PRO A 163 36.07 28.43 30.34
N GLY A 164 35.35 27.31 30.53
CA GLY A 164 35.92 26.01 30.87
C GLY A 164 36.07 25.15 29.63
N ALA A 165 37.31 24.79 29.29
CA ALA A 165 37.61 23.79 28.29
C ALA A 165 37.14 22.41 28.77
N GLY A 166 36.29 21.75 27.98
CA GLY A 166 35.75 20.43 28.26
C GLY A 166 35.45 19.65 26.98
N GLN A 167 35.88 18.39 26.96
CA GLN A 167 35.83 17.43 25.86
C GLN A 167 34.50 17.41 25.08
N ARG A 168 34.60 17.47 23.74
CA ARG A 168 33.50 17.30 22.80
C ARG A 168 33.04 15.83 22.80
N GLY A 169 31.88 15.57 23.40
CA GLY A 169 31.19 14.29 23.26
C GLY A 169 30.41 14.23 21.94
N ALA A 170 30.50 13.10 21.23
CA ALA A 170 29.65 12.81 20.08
C ALA A 170 28.17 12.86 20.51
N GLY A 171 27.47 13.93 20.16
CA GLY A 171 26.08 14.18 20.58
C GLY A 171 25.80 15.61 21.07
N GLN A 172 26.81 16.48 21.23
CA GLN A 172 26.59 17.90 21.49
C GLN A 172 26.37 18.67 20.17
N PRO A 173 25.25 19.41 20.00
CA PRO A 173 25.15 20.38 18.92
C PRO A 173 26.20 21.46 19.15
N SER A 174 27.06 21.70 18.15
CA SER A 174 27.88 22.90 18.14
C SER A 174 26.98 24.09 17.83
N ARG A 175 27.28 25.28 18.37
CA ARG A 175 26.71 26.54 17.87
C ARG A 175 26.99 26.76 16.38
N ASP A 176 27.92 26.00 15.82
CA ASP A 176 28.36 26.03 14.42
C ASP A 176 27.71 24.95 13.54
N ASP A 177 26.65 24.27 14.02
CA ASP A 177 25.93 23.33 13.17
C ASP A 177 24.92 24.07 12.27
N HIS A 178 24.87 23.67 11.00
CA HIS A 178 24.03 24.30 9.98
C HIS A 178 22.91 23.36 9.56
N VAL A 179 21.77 23.91 9.17
CA VAL A 179 20.68 23.15 8.54
C VAL A 179 20.68 23.48 7.05
N LEU A 180 20.66 22.44 6.23
CA LEU A 180 20.51 22.51 4.78
C LEU A 180 19.10 22.06 4.43
N ARG A 181 18.38 22.83 3.62
CA ARG A 181 17.06 22.47 3.08
C ARG A 181 17.18 22.14 1.60
N VAL A 182 16.71 20.97 1.20
CA VAL A 182 16.59 20.62 -0.23
C VAL A 182 15.39 21.35 -0.81
N THR A 183 15.63 22.26 -1.76
CA THR A 183 14.58 23.06 -2.41
C THR A 183 14.09 22.44 -3.72
N VAL A 184 14.94 21.60 -4.37
CA VAL A 184 14.61 20.90 -5.63
C VAL A 184 13.76 19.64 -5.44
N GLY A 185 13.32 19.34 -4.21
CA GLY A 185 12.64 18.09 -3.85
C GLY A 185 11.40 17.79 -4.72
N ALA A 186 10.52 18.77 -4.93
CA ALA A 186 9.30 18.59 -5.72
C ALA A 186 9.57 18.21 -7.18
N LEU A 187 10.64 18.76 -7.79
CA LEU A 187 11.08 18.39 -9.13
C LEU A 187 11.60 16.94 -9.13
N CYS A 188 12.41 16.57 -8.13
CA CYS A 188 12.90 15.19 -8.01
C CYS A 188 11.78 14.17 -7.78
N ASP A 189 10.76 14.51 -7.00
CA ASP A 189 9.56 13.67 -6.82
C ASP A 189 8.77 13.53 -8.11
N ARG A 190 8.68 14.59 -8.90
CA ARG A 190 8.09 14.52 -10.23
C ARG A 190 8.87 13.59 -11.16
N LEU A 191 10.19 13.69 -11.20
CA LEU A 191 11.03 12.76 -11.99
C LEU A 191 10.89 11.32 -11.51
N ARG A 192 10.83 11.09 -10.19
CA ARG A 192 10.57 9.79 -9.58
C ARG A 192 9.22 9.22 -10.00
N LEU A 193 8.17 10.03 -9.94
CA LEU A 193 6.84 9.68 -10.44
C LEU A 193 6.89 9.29 -11.92
N MET A 194 7.55 10.07 -12.77
CA MET A 194 7.64 9.79 -14.19
C MET A 194 8.39 8.48 -14.48
N PHE A 195 9.40 8.16 -13.67
CA PHE A 195 10.17 6.92 -13.82
C PHE A 195 9.34 5.69 -13.41
N PHE A 196 8.80 5.69 -12.18
CA PHE A 196 8.09 4.53 -11.62
C PHE A 196 6.59 4.46 -11.98
N GLY A 197 6.02 5.53 -12.55
CA GLY A 197 4.57 5.66 -12.74
C GLY A 197 3.80 5.82 -11.42
N ASN A 198 4.50 5.95 -10.29
CA ASN A 198 3.92 6.05 -8.96
C ASN A 198 4.91 6.72 -7.97
N LEU A 199 4.43 7.05 -6.76
CA LEU A 199 5.23 7.68 -5.70
C LEU A 199 5.46 6.78 -4.48
N HIS A 200 5.04 5.51 -4.51
CA HIS A 200 5.32 4.58 -3.40
C HIS A 200 6.66 3.88 -3.56
N GLN A 201 7.15 3.74 -4.79
CA GLN A 201 8.50 3.29 -5.08
C GLN A 201 9.51 4.44 -4.98
N ASP A 202 10.73 4.09 -4.58
CA ASP A 202 11.84 5.03 -4.44
C ASP A 202 13.11 4.53 -5.16
N TRP A 203 14.15 5.34 -5.13
CA TRP A 203 15.43 5.02 -5.79
C TRP A 203 16.16 3.82 -5.17
N SER A 204 15.73 3.33 -3.99
CA SER A 204 16.30 2.12 -3.38
C SER A 204 15.95 0.85 -4.15
N GLU A 205 14.92 0.87 -5.01
CA GLU A 205 14.57 -0.25 -5.89
C GLU A 205 15.75 -0.71 -6.76
N PHE A 206 16.53 0.24 -7.27
CA PHE A 206 17.74 -0.07 -8.03
C PHE A 206 18.75 -0.85 -7.19
N VAL A 207 18.89 -0.49 -5.91
CA VAL A 207 19.83 -1.09 -4.97
C VAL A 207 19.41 -2.50 -4.60
N LEU A 208 18.12 -2.68 -4.32
CA LEU A 208 17.55 -3.99 -4.00
C LEU A 208 17.63 -4.94 -5.21
N ALA A 209 17.51 -4.39 -6.43
CA ALA A 209 17.71 -5.14 -7.66
C ALA A 209 19.18 -5.49 -7.92
N ASP A 210 20.10 -4.52 -7.83
CA ASP A 210 21.53 -4.73 -8.07
C ASP A 210 22.15 -5.70 -7.05
N LEU A 211 21.65 -5.71 -5.80
CA LEU A 211 22.04 -6.69 -4.76
C LEU A 211 21.40 -8.07 -4.95
N GLY A 212 20.52 -8.24 -5.94
CA GLY A 212 19.81 -9.50 -6.20
C GLY A 212 18.74 -9.86 -5.16
N VAL A 213 18.41 -8.95 -4.24
CA VAL A 213 17.35 -9.13 -3.23
C VAL A 213 15.99 -9.20 -3.94
N PHE A 214 15.76 -8.30 -4.89
CA PHE A 214 14.60 -8.34 -5.78
C PHE A 214 15.06 -8.63 -7.21
N GLN A 215 14.47 -9.66 -7.81
CA GLN A 215 14.71 -9.99 -9.21
C GLN A 215 13.39 -9.80 -9.96
N TYR A 216 13.41 -9.06 -11.06
CA TYR A 216 12.21 -8.74 -11.84
C TYR A 216 12.21 -9.51 -13.16
N GLU A 217 11.03 -9.80 -13.70
CA GLU A 217 10.92 -10.40 -15.03
C GLU A 217 11.43 -9.43 -16.11
N SER A 218 12.20 -9.95 -17.06
CA SER A 218 12.69 -9.16 -18.19
C SER A 218 11.62 -9.06 -19.27
N VAL A 219 10.88 -7.96 -19.27
CA VAL A 219 9.84 -7.69 -20.27
C VAL A 219 10.39 -6.81 -21.39
N PRO A 220 10.35 -7.24 -22.66
CA PRO A 220 10.82 -6.43 -23.78
C PRO A 220 9.75 -5.40 -24.20
N PHE A 221 9.69 -4.27 -23.51
CA PHE A 221 8.81 -3.15 -23.87
C PHE A 221 9.50 -2.15 -24.82
N ALA A 222 8.70 -1.43 -25.60
CA ALA A 222 9.20 -0.50 -26.60
C ALA A 222 9.92 0.72 -25.97
N PRO A 223 10.85 1.37 -26.69
CA PRO A 223 11.46 2.62 -26.20
C PRO A 223 10.44 3.73 -25.92
N SER A 224 9.31 3.74 -26.63
CA SER A 224 8.20 4.67 -26.39
C SER A 224 7.33 4.31 -25.18
N SER A 225 7.58 3.18 -24.51
CA SER A 225 6.82 2.79 -23.32
C SER A 225 7.15 3.67 -22.14
N ARG A 226 6.12 4.35 -21.63
CA ARG A 226 6.19 5.29 -20.52
C ARG A 226 4.87 5.33 -19.75
N ALA A 227 4.93 5.69 -18.48
CA ALA A 227 3.76 5.77 -17.60
C ALA A 227 2.82 6.91 -17.99
N PHE A 228 3.41 8.08 -18.30
CA PHE A 228 2.67 9.30 -18.62
C PHE A 228 2.90 9.70 -20.07
N GLN A 229 1.82 10.04 -20.77
CA GLN A 229 1.90 10.40 -22.18
C GLN A 229 2.02 11.90 -22.41
N ARG A 230 1.52 12.70 -21.46
CA ARG A 230 1.51 14.17 -21.53
C ARG A 230 1.83 14.76 -20.18
N ARG A 231 2.34 15.99 -20.18
CA ARG A 231 2.64 16.76 -18.97
C ARG A 231 1.43 16.88 -18.03
N GLY A 232 0.26 17.20 -18.58
CA GLY A 232 -0.98 17.32 -17.82
C GLY A 232 -1.39 16.04 -17.08
N ASP A 233 -0.97 14.86 -17.55
CA ASP A 233 -1.24 13.59 -16.86
C ASP A 233 -0.37 13.49 -15.58
N VAL A 234 0.88 13.98 -15.62
CA VAL A 234 1.78 14.06 -14.46
C VAL A 234 1.25 15.09 -13.45
N ASP A 235 0.83 16.26 -13.94
CA ASP A 235 0.28 17.34 -13.12
C ASP A 235 -0.99 16.89 -12.39
N ALA A 236 -1.90 16.20 -13.09
CA ALA A 236 -3.11 15.65 -12.50
C ALA A 236 -2.80 14.61 -11.41
N TYR A 237 -1.82 13.73 -11.62
CA TYR A 237 -1.40 12.78 -10.60
C TYR A 237 -0.92 13.49 -9.33
N LEU A 238 -0.02 14.47 -9.49
CA LEU A 238 0.55 15.22 -8.37
C LEU A 238 -0.52 16.03 -7.63
N ALA A 239 -1.45 16.66 -8.35
CA ALA A 239 -2.58 17.37 -7.73
C ALA A 239 -3.46 16.43 -6.89
N LEU A 240 -3.82 15.25 -7.43
CA LEU A 240 -4.57 14.24 -6.68
C LEU A 240 -3.77 13.68 -5.49
N HIS A 241 -2.45 13.56 -5.62
CA HIS A 241 -1.60 13.16 -4.51
C HIS A 241 -1.58 14.21 -3.40
N ALA A 242 -1.42 15.49 -3.74
CA ALA A 242 -1.47 16.58 -2.78
C ALA A 242 -2.83 16.66 -2.07
N CYS A 243 -3.94 16.46 -2.78
CA CYS A 243 -5.26 16.35 -2.16
C CYS A 243 -5.36 15.14 -1.21
N ARG A 244 -4.69 14.03 -1.53
CA ARG A 244 -4.65 12.86 -0.65
C ARG A 244 -3.86 13.15 0.64
N ASP A 245 -2.69 13.76 0.51
CA ASP A 245 -1.87 14.12 1.67
C ASP A 245 -2.59 15.16 2.53
N ALA A 246 -3.27 16.11 1.89
CA ALA A 246 -4.14 17.05 2.58
C ALA A 246 -5.25 16.34 3.36
N LEU A 247 -5.94 15.34 2.78
CA LEU A 247 -6.94 14.55 3.50
C LEU A 247 -6.36 13.86 4.74
N ASP A 248 -5.18 13.26 4.62
CA ASP A 248 -4.54 12.51 5.70
C ASP A 248 -4.08 13.46 6.84
N ALA A 249 -3.71 14.71 6.52
CA ALA A 249 -3.37 15.76 7.47
C ALA A 249 -4.55 16.68 7.85
N TRP A 250 -5.77 16.39 7.38
CA TRP A 250 -6.90 17.30 7.50
C TRP A 250 -7.40 17.38 8.95
N PRO A 251 -7.59 18.58 9.53
CA PRO A 251 -8.13 18.71 10.89
C PRO A 251 -9.51 18.05 11.02
N ASP A 252 -9.77 17.44 12.18
CA ASP A 252 -10.99 16.67 12.43
C ASP A 252 -12.26 17.53 12.45
N ASP A 253 -12.12 18.78 12.87
CA ASP A 253 -13.17 19.80 12.97
C ASP A 253 -13.32 20.66 11.70
N ALA A 254 -12.35 20.61 10.77
CA ALA A 254 -12.40 21.39 9.55
C ALA A 254 -13.40 20.83 8.52
N PRO A 255 -14.15 21.68 7.81
CA PRO A 255 -15.02 21.28 6.71
C PRO A 255 -14.23 20.63 5.56
N LEU A 256 -14.84 19.67 4.85
CA LEU A 256 -14.19 18.89 3.79
C LEU A 256 -14.60 19.35 2.38
N GLU A 257 -15.54 20.27 2.27
CA GLU A 257 -16.16 20.75 1.02
C GLU A 257 -15.10 21.28 0.06
N ALA A 258 -14.20 22.13 0.55
CA ALA A 258 -13.10 22.68 -0.23
C ALA A 258 -12.19 21.58 -0.83
N LEU A 259 -12.01 20.47 -0.12
CA LEU A 259 -11.22 19.35 -0.61
C LEU A 259 -11.96 18.57 -1.71
N VAL A 260 -13.27 18.32 -1.55
CA VAL A 260 -14.08 17.69 -2.60
C VAL A 260 -14.06 18.52 -3.89
N ASP A 261 -14.16 19.84 -3.76
CA ASP A 261 -14.10 20.77 -4.89
C ASP A 261 -12.72 20.78 -5.54
N ALA A 262 -11.64 20.88 -4.74
CA ALA A 262 -10.28 20.79 -5.25
C ALA A 262 -10.07 19.50 -6.06
N ILE A 263 -10.50 18.34 -5.54
CA ILE A 263 -10.42 17.05 -6.23
C ILE A 263 -11.23 17.07 -7.55
N GLY A 264 -12.42 17.69 -7.54
CA GLY A 264 -13.29 17.80 -8.70
C GLY A 264 -12.70 18.62 -9.85
N THR A 265 -11.92 19.66 -9.53
CA THR A 265 -11.31 20.55 -10.52
C THR A 265 -10.09 19.94 -11.23
N VAL A 266 -9.54 18.83 -10.71
CA VAL A 266 -8.39 18.18 -11.35
C VAL A 266 -8.83 17.56 -12.69
N ALA A 267 -8.22 18.05 -13.77
CA ALA A 267 -8.45 17.55 -15.13
C ALA A 267 -7.71 16.21 -15.36
N CYS A 268 -8.45 15.11 -15.32
CA CYS A 268 -7.90 13.78 -15.58
C CYS A 268 -8.03 13.43 -17.07
N GLY A 269 -6.89 13.41 -17.77
CA GLY A 269 -6.85 13.07 -19.19
C GLY A 269 -6.86 11.58 -19.53
N GLN A 270 -6.70 10.70 -18.53
CA GLN A 270 -6.54 9.26 -18.69
C GLN A 270 -7.51 8.48 -17.77
N PRO A 271 -8.07 7.33 -18.20
CA PRO A 271 -9.02 6.55 -17.39
C PRO A 271 -8.48 6.08 -16.02
N TRP A 272 -7.18 5.81 -15.93
CA TRP A 272 -6.57 5.36 -14.68
C TRP A 272 -6.39 6.53 -13.67
N LEU A 273 -6.26 7.77 -14.14
CA LEU A 273 -6.27 8.97 -13.29
C LEU A 273 -7.68 9.25 -12.76
N GLU A 274 -8.70 9.02 -13.59
CA GLU A 274 -10.10 9.06 -13.14
C GLU A 274 -10.37 8.04 -12.04
N THR A 275 -9.83 6.83 -12.19
CA THR A 275 -9.89 5.80 -11.14
C THR A 275 -9.22 6.27 -9.84
N ARG A 276 -8.08 6.98 -9.92
CA ARG A 276 -7.41 7.58 -8.76
C ARG A 276 -8.27 8.66 -8.10
N ARG A 277 -8.87 9.55 -8.89
CA ARG A 277 -9.79 10.60 -8.42
C ARG A 277 -11.01 10.00 -7.71
N ALA A 278 -11.64 9.00 -8.32
CA ALA A 278 -12.77 8.28 -7.74
C ALA A 278 -12.40 7.63 -6.39
N LYS A 279 -11.25 6.97 -6.30
CA LYS A 279 -10.76 6.39 -5.04
C LYS A 279 -10.57 7.45 -3.95
N LEU A 280 -10.07 8.62 -4.31
CA LEU A 280 -9.89 9.72 -3.36
C LEU A 280 -11.23 10.29 -2.89
N LEU A 281 -12.18 10.53 -3.80
CA LEU A 281 -13.55 10.94 -3.44
C LEU A 281 -14.24 9.92 -2.53
N PHE A 282 -14.03 8.62 -2.78
CA PHE A 282 -14.52 7.57 -1.88
C PHE A 282 -13.91 7.68 -0.48
N ALA A 283 -12.61 7.96 -0.36
CA ALA A 283 -11.95 8.18 0.92
C ALA A 283 -12.48 9.43 1.65
N VAL A 284 -12.76 10.51 0.91
CA VAL A 284 -13.40 11.72 1.47
C VAL A 284 -14.82 11.40 1.96
N GLY A 285 -15.61 10.61 1.21
CA GLY A 285 -16.92 10.13 1.64
C GLY A 285 -16.85 9.33 2.94
N GLN A 286 -15.84 8.47 3.10
CA GLN A 286 -15.60 7.74 4.35
C GLN A 286 -15.24 8.66 5.52
N ALA A 287 -14.45 9.71 5.27
CA ALA A 287 -14.13 10.71 6.29
C ALA A 287 -15.39 11.49 6.72
N GLY A 288 -16.21 11.94 5.76
CA GLY A 288 -17.50 12.58 6.02
C GLY A 288 -18.44 11.70 6.85
N GLU A 289 -18.52 10.40 6.54
CA GLU A 289 -19.29 9.45 7.33
C GLU A 289 -18.82 9.31 8.79
N ARG A 290 -17.50 9.29 9.02
CA ARG A 290 -16.94 9.22 10.37
C ARG A 290 -17.27 10.48 11.18
N ARG A 291 -17.30 11.64 10.52
CA ARG A 291 -17.64 12.95 11.11
C ARG A 291 -19.14 13.20 11.22
N GLY A 292 -19.99 12.33 10.67
CA GLY A 292 -21.44 12.53 10.62
C GLY A 292 -21.89 13.62 9.62
N ALA A 293 -21.02 14.06 8.72
CA ALA A 293 -21.32 15.03 7.67
C ALA A 293 -22.04 14.35 6.49
N TRP A 294 -23.31 13.98 6.68
CA TRP A 294 -24.07 13.18 5.71
C TRP A 294 -24.20 13.80 4.32
N PRO A 295 -24.52 15.11 4.16
CA PRO A 295 -24.63 15.72 2.84
C PRO A 295 -23.33 15.64 2.04
N LEU A 296 -22.20 15.93 2.70
CA LEU A 296 -20.87 15.83 2.10
C LEU A 296 -20.52 14.39 1.72
N ALA A 297 -20.80 13.42 2.61
CA ALA A 297 -20.56 12.02 2.30
C ALA A 297 -21.38 11.56 1.08
N LEU A 298 -22.65 11.99 0.98
CA LEU A 298 -23.50 11.69 -0.19
C LEU A 298 -22.94 12.29 -1.47
N ASP A 299 -22.53 13.56 -1.46
CA ASP A 299 -21.94 14.22 -2.64
C ASP A 299 -20.65 13.53 -3.08
N ALA A 300 -19.72 13.31 -2.14
CA ALA A 300 -18.43 12.68 -2.42
C ALA A 300 -18.61 11.28 -3.02
N TYR A 301 -19.50 10.45 -2.47
CA TYR A 301 -19.78 9.14 -3.05
C TYR A 301 -20.57 9.22 -4.37
N ALA A 302 -21.44 10.21 -4.56
CA ALA A 302 -22.17 10.38 -5.82
C ALA A 302 -21.22 10.74 -6.98
N ARG A 303 -20.17 11.50 -6.68
CA ARG A 303 -19.11 11.87 -7.62
C ARG A 303 -18.04 10.79 -7.80
N SER A 304 -18.07 9.72 -7.01
CA SER A 304 -17.10 8.62 -7.07
C SER A 304 -17.64 7.43 -7.86
N ALA A 305 -16.95 7.10 -8.96
CA ALA A 305 -17.13 5.84 -9.68
C ALA A 305 -16.33 4.67 -9.06
N TRP A 306 -15.81 4.81 -7.84
CA TRP A 306 -15.02 3.76 -7.20
C TRP A 306 -15.95 2.63 -6.74
N PRO A 307 -15.60 1.34 -6.98
CA PRO A 307 -16.43 0.22 -6.57
C PRO A 307 -16.83 0.27 -5.10
N GLY A 308 -18.12 0.10 -4.84
CA GLY A 308 -18.70 0.15 -3.49
C GLY A 308 -19.18 1.54 -3.04
N SER A 309 -18.93 2.60 -3.82
CA SER A 309 -19.48 3.95 -3.55
C SER A 309 -21.00 3.93 -3.49
N ARG A 310 -21.66 3.24 -4.42
CA ARG A 310 -23.13 3.12 -4.47
C ARG A 310 -23.70 2.46 -3.22
N HIS A 311 -23.15 1.33 -2.77
CA HIS A 311 -23.53 0.72 -1.48
C HIS A 311 -23.32 1.67 -0.29
N ARG A 312 -22.21 2.43 -0.25
CA ARG A 312 -21.99 3.42 0.83
C ARG A 312 -23.04 4.53 0.80
N ARG A 313 -23.44 5.02 -0.39
CA ARG A 313 -24.55 5.99 -0.52
C ARG A 313 -25.85 5.46 0.07
N ILE A 314 -26.23 4.22 -0.26
CA ILE A 314 -27.43 3.57 0.32
C ILE A 314 -27.34 3.59 1.85
N ARG A 315 -26.19 3.24 2.42
CA ARG A 315 -25.97 3.24 3.87
C ARG A 315 -26.04 4.64 4.47
N VAL A 316 -25.51 5.66 3.80
CA VAL A 316 -25.58 7.05 4.26
C VAL A 316 -27.01 7.59 4.21
N LEU A 317 -27.76 7.33 3.14
CA LEU A 317 -29.18 7.68 3.03
C LEU A 317 -29.98 7.06 4.19
N GLU A 318 -29.75 5.78 4.47
CA GLU A 318 -30.40 5.09 5.58
C GLU A 318 -30.08 5.71 6.95
N ARG A 319 -28.82 6.07 7.19
CA ARG A 319 -28.35 6.67 8.46
C ARG A 319 -28.77 8.12 8.63
N SER A 320 -28.94 8.86 7.54
CA SER A 320 -29.40 10.26 7.54
C SER A 320 -30.91 10.41 7.62
N GLY A 321 -31.66 9.29 7.66
CA GLY A 321 -33.12 9.31 7.77
C GLY A 321 -33.87 9.31 6.43
N CYS A 322 -33.15 9.31 5.30
CA CYS A 322 -33.72 9.28 3.94
C CYS A 322 -34.00 7.82 3.52
N GLY A 323 -34.91 7.15 4.22
CA GLY A 323 -35.19 5.72 4.05
C GLY A 323 -35.72 5.35 2.67
N ASP A 324 -36.59 6.17 2.10
CA ASP A 324 -37.21 5.92 0.79
C ASP A 324 -36.17 6.05 -0.34
N ASP A 325 -35.30 7.06 -0.27
CA ASP A 325 -34.18 7.22 -1.21
C ASP A 325 -33.18 6.06 -1.10
N ALA A 326 -32.91 5.59 0.12
CA ALA A 326 -32.05 4.42 0.35
C ALA A 326 -32.65 3.16 -0.30
N LEU A 327 -33.95 2.94 -0.15
CA LEU A 327 -34.65 1.81 -0.77
C LEU A 327 -34.66 1.93 -2.30
N ALA A 328 -34.96 3.12 -2.84
CA ALA A 328 -34.94 3.37 -4.27
C ALA A 328 -33.57 3.06 -4.88
N LEU A 329 -32.49 3.56 -4.27
CA LEU A 329 -31.12 3.30 -4.74
C LEU A 329 -30.70 1.83 -4.57
N ALA A 330 -31.19 1.14 -3.54
CA ALA A 330 -30.93 -0.30 -3.36
C ALA A 330 -31.65 -1.15 -4.41
N LEU A 331 -32.87 -0.79 -4.80
CA LEU A 331 -33.62 -1.45 -5.87
C LEU A 331 -33.01 -1.18 -7.25
N ASP A 332 -32.54 0.04 -7.49
CA ASP A 332 -31.77 0.39 -8.69
C ASP A 332 -30.48 -0.45 -8.77
N ALA A 333 -29.72 -0.55 -7.67
CA ALA A 333 -28.54 -1.38 -7.61
C ALA A 333 -28.83 -2.87 -7.91
N ARG A 334 -29.99 -3.37 -7.48
CA ARG A 334 -30.42 -4.75 -7.74
C ARG A 334 -30.73 -5.03 -9.21
N ALA A 335 -31.05 -4.01 -10.01
CA ALA A 335 -31.25 -4.19 -11.46
C ALA A 335 -29.94 -4.52 -12.19
N ALA A 336 -28.81 -4.00 -11.72
CA ALA A 336 -27.48 -4.29 -12.24
C ALA A 336 -26.41 -4.04 -11.18
N PHE A 337 -25.98 -5.10 -10.49
CA PHE A 337 -24.90 -5.01 -9.50
C PHE A 337 -23.55 -4.75 -10.17
N GLU A 338 -22.74 -3.88 -9.56
CA GLU A 338 -21.36 -3.57 -9.97
C GLU A 338 -20.42 -4.76 -9.72
N SER A 339 -20.69 -5.56 -8.68
CA SER A 339 -19.88 -6.71 -8.29
C SER A 339 -20.64 -7.69 -7.40
N ASP A 340 -20.06 -8.89 -7.23
CA ASP A 340 -20.52 -9.88 -6.24
C ASP A 340 -20.52 -9.32 -4.81
N GLU A 341 -19.55 -8.45 -4.48
CA GLU A 341 -19.48 -7.80 -3.17
C GLU A 341 -20.67 -6.86 -2.97
N GLU A 342 -20.96 -6.01 -3.96
CA GLU A 342 -22.09 -5.11 -3.88
C GLU A 342 -23.40 -5.87 -3.75
N ARG A 343 -23.62 -6.90 -4.56
CA ARG A 343 -24.78 -7.79 -4.45
C ARG A 343 -24.97 -8.28 -3.02
N GLN A 344 -23.94 -8.87 -2.43
CA GLN A 344 -24.02 -9.42 -1.08
C GLN A 344 -24.33 -8.34 -0.03
N ARG A 345 -23.81 -7.11 -0.18
CA ARG A 345 -24.05 -6.03 0.77
C ARG A 345 -25.45 -5.44 0.61
N VAL A 346 -25.88 -5.15 -0.61
CA VAL A 346 -27.20 -4.57 -0.92
C VAL A 346 -28.33 -5.53 -0.56
N GLU A 347 -28.21 -6.82 -0.91
CA GLU A 347 -29.22 -7.84 -0.57
C GLU A 347 -29.40 -8.00 0.95
N ARG A 348 -28.33 -7.80 1.75
CA ARG A 348 -28.44 -7.80 3.23
C ARG A 348 -29.15 -6.56 3.78
N MET A 349 -29.17 -5.46 3.03
CA MET A 349 -29.81 -4.20 3.43
C MET A 349 -31.28 -4.14 3.00
N LEU A 350 -31.64 -4.75 1.86
CA LEU A 350 -32.98 -4.66 1.29
C LEU A 350 -34.11 -5.04 2.27
N PRO A 351 -34.05 -6.16 3.02
CA PRO A 351 -35.14 -6.53 3.91
C PRO A 351 -35.42 -5.50 5.01
N ARG A 352 -34.38 -4.85 5.55
CA ARG A 352 -34.55 -3.81 6.58
C ARG A 352 -35.04 -2.49 5.97
N LEU A 353 -34.60 -2.14 4.76
CA LEU A 353 -35.06 -0.96 4.04
C LEU A 353 -36.53 -1.08 3.65
N GLN A 354 -36.94 -2.23 3.08
CA GLN A 354 -38.33 -2.53 2.74
C GLN A 354 -39.25 -2.44 3.98
N ARG A 355 -38.83 -3.05 5.10
CA ARG A 355 -39.59 -3.01 6.35
C ARG A 355 -39.79 -1.57 6.85
N ARG A 356 -38.74 -0.75 6.79
CA ARG A 356 -38.80 0.64 7.26
C ARG A 356 -39.71 1.51 6.39
N ALA A 357 -39.75 1.24 5.09
CA ALA A 357 -40.64 1.92 4.15
C ALA A 357 -42.06 1.31 4.08
N GLY A 358 -42.38 0.33 4.93
CA GLY A 358 -43.71 -0.31 4.96
C GLY A 358 -44.02 -1.22 3.77
N HIS A 359 -43.01 -1.58 2.97
CA HIS A 359 -43.17 -2.53 1.86
C HIS A 359 -43.17 -3.98 2.37
N ALA A 360 -43.80 -4.87 1.59
CA ALA A 360 -43.67 -6.31 1.81
C ALA A 360 -42.19 -6.72 1.74
N VAL A 361 -41.71 -7.38 2.79
CA VAL A 361 -40.31 -7.82 2.89
C VAL A 361 -40.13 -9.07 2.02
N GLU A 362 -39.28 -8.97 1.00
CA GLU A 362 -38.90 -10.12 0.20
C GLU A 362 -37.98 -11.04 1.02
N ARG A 363 -38.23 -12.36 0.96
CA ARG A 363 -37.42 -13.34 1.67
C ARG A 363 -36.13 -13.58 0.88
N ALA A 364 -34.99 -13.23 1.49
CA ALA A 364 -33.69 -13.53 0.90
C ALA A 364 -33.53 -15.06 0.69
N PRO A 365 -32.87 -15.50 -0.41
CA PRO A 365 -32.50 -16.89 -0.59
C PRO A 365 -31.70 -17.40 0.61
N ALA A 366 -31.92 -18.66 0.99
CA ALA A 366 -31.09 -19.27 2.02
C ALA A 366 -29.63 -19.31 1.55
N ALA A 367 -28.71 -19.03 2.48
CA ALA A 367 -27.29 -19.19 2.20
C ALA A 367 -26.99 -20.66 1.85
N PRO A 368 -26.02 -20.94 0.97
CA PRO A 368 -25.57 -22.31 0.73
C PRO A 368 -25.17 -22.96 2.05
N ASP A 369 -25.59 -24.22 2.24
CA ASP A 369 -25.17 -25.01 3.38
C ASP A 369 -23.70 -25.41 3.18
N VAL A 370 -22.80 -24.77 3.91
CA VAL A 370 -21.37 -25.07 3.86
C VAL A 370 -21.09 -26.12 4.95
N PRO A 371 -20.54 -27.30 4.59
CA PRO A 371 -20.16 -28.31 5.58
C PRO A 371 -19.33 -27.69 6.69
N ARG A 372 -19.73 -27.91 7.93
CA ARG A 372 -19.14 -27.26 9.09
C ARG A 372 -19.01 -28.25 10.25
N ASP A 373 -17.78 -28.40 10.73
CA ASP A 373 -17.41 -29.29 11.83
C ASP A 373 -16.79 -28.50 12.99
N THR A 374 -16.85 -29.05 14.20
CA THR A 374 -16.13 -28.52 15.37
C THR A 374 -15.00 -29.47 15.76
N LEU A 375 -13.79 -28.94 15.93
CA LEU A 375 -12.64 -29.66 16.48
C LEU A 375 -12.32 -29.15 17.88
N VAL A 376 -12.31 -30.06 18.85
CA VAL A 376 -11.83 -29.78 20.20
C VAL A 376 -10.34 -30.11 20.26
N LEU A 377 -9.50 -29.10 20.41
CA LEU A 377 -8.05 -29.22 20.43
C LEU A 377 -7.50 -28.94 21.84
N ALA A 378 -6.45 -29.68 22.24
CA ALA A 378 -5.71 -29.32 23.44
C ALA A 378 -5.06 -27.94 23.25
N ARG A 379 -5.15 -27.09 24.28
CA ARG A 379 -4.51 -25.78 24.24
C ARG A 379 -2.99 -25.97 24.26
N PRO A 380 -2.26 -25.42 23.27
CA PRO A 380 -0.81 -25.59 23.24
C PRO A 380 -0.15 -24.77 24.35
N ASP A 381 0.91 -25.32 24.96
CA ASP A 381 1.68 -24.67 26.03
C ASP A 381 2.42 -23.41 25.54
N THR A 382 2.70 -23.35 24.24
CA THR A 382 3.28 -22.20 23.55
C THR A 382 2.28 -21.67 22.52
N PHE A 383 2.37 -20.37 22.22
CA PHE A 383 1.46 -19.79 21.23
C PHE A 383 1.69 -20.43 19.85
N VAL A 384 0.65 -21.06 19.33
CA VAL A 384 0.54 -21.55 17.95
C VAL A 384 -0.74 -20.96 17.38
N SER A 385 -0.70 -20.49 16.13
CA SER A 385 -1.93 -20.00 15.49
C SER A 385 -2.93 -21.15 15.34
N VAL A 386 -4.23 -20.83 15.34
CA VAL A 386 -5.28 -21.84 15.30
C VAL A 386 -5.23 -22.67 14.01
N GLU A 387 -4.86 -22.04 12.90
CA GLU A 387 -4.70 -22.68 11.58
C GLU A 387 -3.59 -23.72 11.60
N TYR A 388 -2.45 -23.42 12.24
CA TYR A 388 -1.37 -24.38 12.40
C TYR A 388 -1.75 -25.54 13.32
N ALA A 389 -2.49 -25.28 14.40
CA ALA A 389 -2.99 -26.34 15.28
C ALA A 389 -3.94 -27.29 14.54
N VAL A 390 -4.85 -26.76 13.71
CA VAL A 390 -5.75 -27.59 12.88
C VAL A 390 -4.97 -28.34 11.79
N ARG A 391 -4.01 -27.69 11.13
CA ARG A 391 -3.13 -28.34 10.16
C ARG A 391 -2.47 -29.57 10.77
N ASP A 392 -1.82 -29.39 11.92
CA ASP A 392 -1.06 -30.45 12.58
C ASP A 392 -1.96 -31.57 13.10
N HIS A 393 -3.16 -31.23 13.57
CA HIS A 393 -4.15 -32.23 13.99
C HIS A 393 -4.68 -33.07 12.82
N LEU A 394 -4.90 -32.45 11.65
CA LEU A 394 -5.48 -33.12 10.48
C LEU A 394 -4.44 -33.84 9.62
N ALA A 395 -3.17 -33.47 9.69
CA ALA A 395 -2.11 -34.03 8.87
C ALA A 395 -1.87 -35.51 9.19
N GLN A 396 -1.81 -36.32 8.13
CA GLN A 396 -1.46 -37.74 8.20
C GLN A 396 -0.47 -38.10 7.09
N PRO A 397 0.34 -39.16 7.20
CA PRO A 397 1.33 -39.52 6.19
C PRO A 397 0.78 -39.68 4.75
N GLY A 398 -0.47 -40.13 4.60
CA GLY A 398 -1.16 -40.24 3.30
C GLY A 398 -2.08 -39.07 2.97
N ALA A 399 -2.21 -38.11 3.88
CA ALA A 399 -3.07 -36.95 3.72
C ALA A 399 -2.41 -35.67 4.28
N PRO A 400 -1.39 -35.13 3.58
CA PRO A 400 -0.70 -33.92 4.01
C PRO A 400 -1.64 -32.72 4.02
N VAL A 401 -1.44 -31.81 4.97
CA VAL A 401 -2.24 -30.58 5.12
C VAL A 401 -1.29 -29.39 5.08
N HIS A 402 -1.61 -28.41 4.25
CA HIS A 402 -0.80 -27.22 4.04
C HIS A 402 -1.60 -25.98 4.36
N TYR A 403 -0.97 -25.04 5.10
CA TYR A 403 -1.51 -23.69 5.25
C TYR A 403 -1.07 -22.87 4.04
N VAL A 404 -2.03 -22.52 3.19
CA VAL A 404 -1.80 -21.82 1.92
C VAL A 404 -2.64 -20.55 1.77
N GLU A 405 -3.82 -20.45 2.37
CA GLU A 405 -4.76 -19.34 2.20
C GLU A 405 -4.92 -18.98 0.70
N ASN A 406 -4.70 -17.71 0.36
CA ASN A 406 -4.80 -17.19 -0.99
C ASN A 406 -3.59 -17.57 -1.88
N THR A 407 -2.53 -18.14 -1.33
CA THR A 407 -1.23 -18.22 -2.03
C THR A 407 -1.17 -19.32 -3.07
N LEU A 408 -1.72 -20.52 -2.79
CA LEU A 408 -1.59 -21.67 -3.69
C LEU A 408 -2.31 -21.44 -5.03
N ILE A 409 -3.62 -21.16 -5.00
CA ILE A 409 -4.42 -21.01 -6.21
C ILE A 409 -3.96 -19.80 -7.03
N ASN A 410 -3.62 -18.69 -6.37
CA ASN A 410 -3.03 -17.53 -7.04
C ASN A 410 -1.68 -17.89 -7.68
N SER A 411 -0.82 -18.67 -7.01
CA SER A 411 0.47 -19.08 -7.58
C SER A 411 0.29 -20.00 -8.78
N LEU A 412 -0.62 -20.97 -8.73
CA LEU A 412 -0.92 -21.84 -9.86
C LEU A 412 -1.46 -21.04 -11.06
N PHE A 413 -2.32 -20.05 -10.81
CA PHE A 413 -2.76 -19.11 -11.84
C PHE A 413 -1.58 -18.34 -12.43
N GLY A 414 -0.75 -17.74 -11.58
CA GLY A 414 0.42 -16.95 -11.99
C GLY A 414 1.45 -17.77 -12.77
N LEU A 415 1.63 -19.05 -12.43
CA LEU A 415 2.51 -19.96 -13.15
C LEU A 415 1.91 -20.39 -14.49
N LEU A 416 0.62 -20.71 -14.58
CA LEU A 416 0.00 -21.08 -15.86
C LEU A 416 -0.09 -19.88 -16.82
N CYS A 417 -0.36 -18.70 -16.26
CA CYS A 417 -0.62 -17.46 -17.00
C CYS A 417 0.55 -16.48 -16.92
N TRP A 418 1.79 -16.97 -16.75
CA TRP A 418 2.96 -16.10 -16.60
C TRP A 418 3.14 -15.19 -17.82
N GLU A 419 3.10 -15.77 -19.03
CA GLU A 419 3.29 -15.03 -20.28
C GLU A 419 2.25 -13.93 -20.51
N PRO A 420 0.92 -14.16 -20.40
CA PRO A 420 -0.04 -13.07 -20.54
C PRO A 420 0.11 -12.00 -19.44
N VAL A 421 0.42 -12.38 -18.19
CA VAL A 421 0.63 -11.40 -17.10
C VAL A 421 1.83 -10.49 -17.41
N PHE A 422 2.91 -11.04 -17.95
CA PHE A 422 4.13 -10.30 -18.30
C PHE A 422 4.23 -9.92 -19.79
N ALA A 423 3.10 -9.94 -20.51
CA ALA A 423 3.07 -9.52 -21.91
C ALA A 423 3.37 -8.03 -22.03
N ALA A 424 4.21 -7.66 -23.01
CA ALA A 424 4.61 -6.30 -23.33
C ALA A 424 3.49 -5.49 -24.03
N VAL A 425 2.29 -5.49 -23.44
CA VAL A 425 1.16 -4.68 -23.89
C VAL A 425 1.51 -3.20 -23.69
N PRO A 426 1.20 -2.29 -24.65
CA PRO A 426 1.54 -0.87 -24.52
C PRO A 426 1.04 -0.25 -23.21
N GLY A 427 1.95 0.39 -22.47
CA GLY A 427 1.67 1.01 -21.17
C GLY A 427 1.60 0.05 -19.97
N ALA A 428 1.70 -1.28 -20.18
CA ALA A 428 1.75 -2.24 -19.08
C ALA A 428 3.11 -2.24 -18.37
N PHE A 429 4.20 -2.13 -19.15
CA PHE A 429 5.57 -2.08 -18.66
C PHE A 429 6.35 -0.94 -19.30
N PHE A 430 7.11 -0.20 -18.50
CA PHE A 430 7.86 1.01 -18.88
C PHE A 430 9.12 1.28 -18.02
N HIS A 431 9.41 0.44 -17.02
CA HIS A 431 10.70 0.41 -16.31
C HIS A 431 11.01 -1.02 -15.83
N PRO A 432 12.27 -1.35 -15.53
CA PRO A 432 12.66 -2.74 -15.21
C PRO A 432 12.19 -3.23 -13.83
N PHE A 433 11.84 -2.33 -12.90
CA PHE A 433 11.44 -2.67 -11.52
C PHE A 433 9.94 -2.90 -11.31
N GLN A 434 9.29 -3.57 -12.26
CA GLN A 434 7.85 -3.82 -12.19
C GLN A 434 7.56 -5.25 -11.74
N ARG A 435 6.98 -5.38 -10.55
CA ARG A 435 6.47 -6.66 -10.03
C ARG A 435 5.39 -7.27 -10.93
N GLY A 436 4.64 -6.44 -11.65
CA GLY A 436 3.59 -6.84 -12.58
C GLY A 436 3.15 -5.66 -13.44
N PRO A 437 2.21 -5.88 -14.37
CA PRO A 437 1.80 -4.84 -15.32
C PRO A 437 1.02 -3.72 -14.61
N ALA A 438 1.23 -2.47 -15.02
CA ALA A 438 0.55 -1.31 -14.45
C ALA A 438 -0.98 -1.35 -14.63
N ASP A 439 -1.46 -2.04 -15.66
CA ASP A 439 -2.88 -2.23 -15.95
C ASP A 439 -3.50 -3.48 -15.28
N LEU A 440 -2.80 -4.14 -14.34
CA LEU A 440 -3.28 -5.38 -13.68
C LEU A 440 -4.70 -5.27 -13.10
N HIS A 441 -5.08 -4.09 -12.62
CA HIS A 441 -6.38 -3.82 -12.02
C HIS A 441 -7.29 -2.95 -12.90
N ALA A 442 -6.93 -2.77 -14.17
CA ALA A 442 -7.80 -2.11 -15.15
C ALA A 442 -8.93 -3.08 -15.55
N PRO A 443 -10.16 -2.57 -15.79
CA PRO A 443 -11.30 -3.41 -16.14
C PRO A 443 -11.11 -4.18 -17.45
N ASP A 444 -10.25 -3.68 -18.34
CA ASP A 444 -9.93 -4.27 -19.64
C ASP A 444 -8.64 -5.12 -19.64
N PHE A 445 -8.00 -5.33 -18.47
CA PHE A 445 -6.75 -6.11 -18.35
C PHE A 445 -6.80 -7.45 -19.08
N ALA A 446 -7.86 -8.22 -18.83
CA ALA A 446 -8.10 -9.52 -19.45
C ALA A 446 -8.44 -9.38 -20.94
N ALA A 447 -9.26 -8.40 -21.32
CA ALA A 447 -9.68 -8.16 -22.69
C ALA A 447 -8.48 -7.86 -23.62
N ARG A 448 -7.54 -7.04 -23.15
CA ARG A 448 -6.29 -6.70 -23.88
C ARG A 448 -5.38 -7.90 -24.13
N ARG A 449 -5.59 -9.01 -23.41
CA ARG A 449 -4.78 -10.24 -23.43
C ARG A 449 -5.62 -11.48 -23.70
N ALA A 450 -6.84 -11.32 -24.23
CA ALA A 450 -7.85 -12.38 -24.28
C ALA A 450 -7.35 -13.65 -24.98
N GLY A 451 -6.69 -13.50 -26.14
CA GLY A 451 -6.14 -14.65 -26.88
C GLY A 451 -5.05 -15.40 -26.11
N ALA A 452 -4.17 -14.69 -25.40
CA ALA A 452 -3.10 -15.29 -24.61
C ALA A 452 -3.64 -16.02 -23.37
N PHE A 453 -4.59 -15.42 -22.65
CA PHE A 453 -5.27 -16.10 -21.54
C PHE A 453 -6.06 -17.33 -22.00
N ALA A 454 -6.76 -17.23 -23.14
CA ALA A 454 -7.48 -18.37 -23.72
C ALA A 454 -6.53 -19.52 -24.06
N ALA A 455 -5.35 -19.24 -24.60
CA ALA A 455 -4.32 -20.25 -24.87
C ALA A 455 -3.81 -20.93 -23.58
N CYS A 456 -3.59 -20.18 -22.50
CA CYS A 456 -3.26 -20.74 -21.19
C CYS A 456 -4.39 -21.66 -20.68
N PHE A 457 -5.65 -21.24 -20.77
CA PHE A 457 -6.79 -22.01 -20.26
C PHE A 457 -7.08 -23.26 -21.10
N ALA A 458 -6.80 -23.24 -22.40
CA ALA A 458 -6.92 -24.41 -23.28
C ALA A 458 -5.95 -25.54 -22.87
N GLN A 459 -4.81 -25.22 -22.24
CA GLN A 459 -3.90 -26.25 -21.73
C GLN A 459 -4.55 -27.13 -20.65
N LEU A 460 -5.56 -26.63 -19.93
CA LEU A 460 -6.32 -27.40 -18.93
C LEU A 460 -7.20 -28.49 -19.55
N ASP A 461 -7.48 -28.42 -20.85
CA ASP A 461 -8.16 -29.50 -21.59
C ASP A 461 -7.21 -30.67 -21.90
N SER A 462 -5.92 -30.53 -21.60
CA SER A 462 -4.87 -31.52 -21.84
C SER A 462 -3.97 -31.68 -20.60
N GLY A 463 -2.97 -32.57 -20.67
CA GLY A 463 -1.95 -32.68 -19.62
C GLY A 463 -0.92 -31.53 -19.62
N ALA A 464 -0.88 -30.70 -20.67
CA ALA A 464 0.19 -29.73 -20.94
C ALA A 464 0.36 -28.67 -19.84
N TYR A 465 -0.74 -28.27 -19.17
CA TYR A 465 -0.67 -27.26 -18.11
C TYR A 465 0.30 -27.63 -16.99
N ARG A 466 0.45 -28.93 -16.68
CA ARG A 466 1.35 -29.42 -15.64
C ARG A 466 2.81 -29.16 -16.00
N GLU A 467 3.17 -29.38 -17.26
CA GLU A 467 4.52 -29.13 -17.77
C GLU A 467 4.82 -27.64 -17.79
N THR A 468 3.89 -26.82 -18.27
CA THR A 468 4.01 -25.35 -18.28
C THR A 468 4.22 -24.81 -16.86
N ILE A 469 3.40 -25.23 -15.89
CA ILE A 469 3.51 -24.79 -14.50
C ILE A 469 4.86 -25.19 -13.91
N ARG A 470 5.32 -26.44 -14.09
CA ARG A 470 6.64 -26.88 -13.59
C ARG A 470 7.79 -26.13 -14.25
N ARG A 471 7.70 -25.90 -15.56
CA ARG A 471 8.69 -25.13 -16.32
C ARG A 471 8.78 -23.71 -15.78
N HIS A 472 7.66 -23.02 -15.58
CA HIS A 472 7.70 -21.67 -15.01
C HIS A 472 8.15 -21.66 -13.56
N PHE A 473 7.77 -22.65 -12.76
CA PHE A 473 8.29 -22.76 -11.41
C PHE A 473 9.82 -22.84 -11.39
N ALA A 474 10.41 -23.71 -12.22
CA ALA A 474 11.85 -23.87 -12.30
C ALA A 474 12.58 -22.65 -12.91
N THR A 475 12.02 -22.05 -13.96
CA THR A 475 12.69 -20.97 -14.72
C THR A 475 12.45 -19.57 -14.16
N LYS A 476 11.42 -19.37 -13.33
CA LYS A 476 10.99 -18.07 -12.80
C LYS A 476 11.15 -17.96 -11.28
N LEU A 477 11.69 -18.99 -10.63
CA LEU A 477 11.88 -19.02 -9.18
C LEU A 477 12.60 -17.76 -8.67
N GLY A 478 11.99 -17.10 -7.69
CA GLY A 478 12.56 -15.89 -7.06
C GLY A 478 12.21 -14.57 -7.76
N LEU A 479 11.62 -14.60 -8.97
CA LEU A 479 11.20 -13.39 -9.67
C LEU A 479 9.97 -12.75 -9.01
N GLN A 480 9.97 -11.43 -8.85
CA GLN A 480 8.84 -10.66 -8.35
C GLN A 480 7.61 -10.90 -9.24
N SER A 481 6.50 -11.28 -8.62
CA SER A 481 5.24 -11.60 -9.31
C SER A 481 4.04 -11.15 -8.49
N PRO A 482 2.95 -10.64 -9.10
CA PRO A 482 1.76 -10.24 -8.36
C PRO A 482 0.95 -11.44 -7.86
N PHE A 483 1.22 -12.65 -8.37
CA PHE A 483 0.43 -13.85 -8.12
C PHE A 483 1.21 -15.00 -7.48
N VAL A 484 2.51 -15.13 -7.76
CA VAL A 484 3.30 -16.28 -7.30
C VAL A 484 3.99 -15.98 -5.97
N PHE A 485 3.78 -16.85 -4.99
CA PHE A 485 4.29 -16.75 -3.62
C PHE A 485 5.37 -17.81 -3.39
N TRP A 486 6.61 -17.52 -3.82
CA TRP A 486 7.73 -18.47 -3.77
C TRP A 486 8.08 -18.98 -2.38
N GLY A 487 7.85 -18.17 -1.34
CA GLY A 487 8.12 -18.56 0.05
C GLY A 487 7.15 -19.62 0.60
N VAL A 488 6.00 -19.82 -0.03
CA VAL A 488 4.99 -20.81 0.38
C VAL A 488 4.97 -22.01 -0.57
N LEU A 489 5.15 -21.79 -1.87
CA LEU A 489 5.05 -22.84 -2.88
C LEU A 489 6.34 -23.69 -2.95
N SER A 490 6.42 -24.74 -2.13
CA SER A 490 7.50 -25.73 -2.23
C SER A 490 7.32 -26.67 -3.44
N PRO A 491 8.38 -27.35 -3.91
CA PRO A 491 8.27 -28.37 -4.95
C PRO A 491 7.27 -29.48 -4.60
N GLU A 492 7.25 -29.91 -3.33
CA GLU A 492 6.36 -30.98 -2.84
C GLU A 492 4.90 -30.53 -2.88
N LEU A 493 4.60 -29.33 -2.35
CA LEU A 493 3.27 -28.74 -2.42
C LEU A 493 2.80 -28.58 -3.87
N LEU A 494 3.70 -28.16 -4.76
CA LEU A 494 3.38 -28.00 -6.18
C LEU A 494 3.01 -29.35 -6.82
N ASP A 495 3.80 -30.39 -6.58
CA ASP A 495 3.55 -31.72 -7.16
C ASP A 495 2.27 -32.36 -6.61
N GLU A 496 2.01 -32.23 -5.30
CA GLU A 496 0.76 -32.67 -4.68
C GLU A 496 -0.45 -31.95 -5.28
N ALA A 497 -0.36 -30.62 -5.43
CA ALA A 497 -1.42 -29.82 -6.02
C ALA A 497 -1.70 -30.23 -7.48
N LEU A 498 -0.67 -30.42 -8.31
CA LEU A 498 -0.84 -30.85 -9.71
C LEU A 498 -1.35 -32.28 -9.86
N ALA A 499 -1.11 -33.13 -8.85
CA ALA A 499 -1.63 -34.50 -8.81
C ALA A 499 -3.09 -34.57 -8.36
N CYS A 500 -3.51 -33.71 -7.43
CA CYS A 500 -4.80 -33.82 -6.74
C CYS A 500 -5.86 -32.82 -7.21
N LEU A 501 -5.48 -31.65 -7.73
CA LEU A 501 -6.43 -30.62 -8.15
C LEU A 501 -6.97 -30.93 -9.56
N PRO A 502 -8.29 -31.07 -9.74
CA PRO A 502 -8.87 -31.29 -11.05
C PRO A 502 -8.69 -30.08 -11.98
N PRO A 503 -8.35 -30.26 -13.26
CA PRO A 503 -8.20 -29.14 -14.20
C PRO A 503 -9.49 -28.33 -14.40
N ALA A 504 -10.66 -28.97 -14.27
CA ALA A 504 -11.94 -28.28 -14.29
C ALA A 504 -12.09 -27.28 -13.13
N HIS A 505 -11.58 -27.61 -11.94
CA HIS A 505 -11.63 -26.71 -10.79
C HIS A 505 -10.61 -25.56 -10.94
N LEU A 506 -9.41 -25.86 -11.44
CA LEU A 506 -8.42 -24.84 -11.80
C LEU A 506 -9.01 -23.82 -12.79
N ARG A 507 -9.71 -24.28 -13.84
CA ARG A 507 -10.39 -23.41 -14.81
C ARG A 507 -11.39 -22.47 -14.13
N LEU A 508 -12.24 -23.00 -13.24
CA LEU A 508 -13.25 -22.23 -12.53
C LEU A 508 -12.64 -21.18 -11.59
N TRP A 509 -11.57 -21.53 -10.88
CA TRP A 509 -10.85 -20.58 -10.02
C TRP A 509 -10.15 -19.49 -10.83
N PHE A 510 -9.45 -19.87 -11.89
CA PHE A 510 -8.70 -18.93 -12.72
C PHE A 510 -9.63 -17.98 -13.47
N ALA A 511 -10.77 -18.47 -13.97
CA ALA A 511 -11.78 -17.62 -14.60
C ALA A 511 -12.38 -16.63 -13.59
N ARG A 512 -12.72 -17.08 -12.38
CA ARG A 512 -13.22 -16.20 -11.31
C ARG A 512 -12.18 -15.16 -10.90
N LEU A 513 -10.92 -15.56 -10.74
CA LEU A 513 -9.83 -14.65 -10.41
C LEU A 513 -9.63 -13.59 -11.51
N LEU A 514 -9.61 -14.00 -12.79
CA LEU A 514 -9.39 -13.11 -13.92
C LEU A 514 -10.57 -12.13 -14.14
N ALA A 515 -11.80 -12.52 -13.80
CA ALA A 515 -12.97 -11.67 -13.92
C ALA A 515 -12.93 -10.44 -13.01
N ASP A 516 -12.35 -10.57 -11.81
CA ASP A 516 -12.07 -9.44 -10.91
C ASP A 516 -10.89 -9.78 -9.99
N ILE A 517 -9.68 -9.49 -10.47
CA ILE A 517 -8.43 -9.79 -9.76
C ILE A 517 -8.38 -9.09 -8.40
N ARG A 518 -8.94 -7.86 -8.30
CA ARG A 518 -8.86 -7.09 -7.07
C ARG A 518 -9.71 -7.73 -5.99
N SER A 519 -10.93 -8.13 -6.32
CA SER A 519 -11.90 -8.65 -5.34
C SER A 519 -11.76 -10.14 -5.08
N ASN A 520 -11.30 -10.93 -6.07
CA ASN A 520 -11.29 -12.39 -5.98
C ASN A 520 -9.92 -12.99 -5.60
N ARG A 521 -8.84 -12.20 -5.53
CA ARG A 521 -7.52 -12.69 -5.09
C ARG A 521 -7.41 -13.04 -3.60
N SER A 522 -8.45 -12.77 -2.82
CA SER A 522 -8.50 -12.97 -1.35
C SER A 522 -9.77 -13.70 -0.92
N GLY A 523 -9.72 -14.33 0.26
CA GLY A 523 -10.83 -15.05 0.88
C GLY A 523 -10.89 -16.53 0.49
N LEU A 524 -9.81 -17.09 -0.08
CA LEU A 524 -9.68 -18.53 -0.24
C LEU A 524 -9.43 -19.20 1.13
N PRO A 525 -9.86 -20.46 1.33
CA PRO A 525 -9.72 -21.13 2.62
C PRO A 525 -8.26 -21.27 3.07
N ASP A 526 -8.05 -21.22 4.39
CA ASP A 526 -6.73 -21.25 5.01
C ASP A 526 -5.91 -22.49 4.62
N LEU A 527 -6.51 -23.68 4.71
CA LEU A 527 -5.80 -24.94 4.50
C LEU A 527 -6.25 -25.65 3.23
N VAL A 528 -5.32 -26.42 2.66
CA VAL A 528 -5.61 -27.45 1.68
C VAL A 528 -5.10 -28.79 2.17
N ARG A 529 -5.92 -29.83 2.00
CA ARG A 529 -5.57 -31.21 2.33
C ARG A 529 -5.43 -32.07 1.07
N PHE A 530 -4.25 -32.65 0.92
CA PHE A 530 -3.81 -33.73 0.03
C PHE A 530 -4.47 -35.09 0.27
N TRP A 531 -4.87 -35.85 -0.77
CA TRP A 531 -4.84 -37.32 -0.77
C TRP A 531 -4.26 -37.80 -2.11
N PRO A 532 -2.92 -37.82 -2.27
CA PRO A 532 -2.28 -38.09 -3.56
C PRO A 532 -2.63 -39.46 -4.17
N ALA A 533 -2.77 -40.49 -3.35
CA ALA A 533 -3.14 -41.84 -3.79
C ALA A 533 -4.55 -41.90 -4.40
N GLU A 534 -5.46 -41.06 -3.91
CA GLU A 534 -6.85 -40.97 -4.38
C GLU A 534 -7.07 -39.87 -5.42
N ARG A 535 -6.06 -39.02 -5.66
CA ARG A 535 -6.15 -37.80 -6.47
C ARG A 535 -7.31 -36.89 -6.05
N ARG A 536 -7.45 -36.72 -4.74
CA ARG A 536 -8.50 -35.89 -4.11
C ARG A 536 -7.86 -34.77 -3.29
N TYR A 537 -8.63 -33.71 -3.10
CA TYR A 537 -8.29 -32.62 -2.21
C TYR A 537 -9.50 -32.16 -1.40
N GLU A 538 -9.27 -31.31 -0.40
CA GLU A 538 -10.29 -30.57 0.34
C GLU A 538 -9.72 -29.21 0.74
N LEU A 539 -10.51 -28.13 0.64
CA LEU A 539 -10.15 -26.82 1.20
C LEU A 539 -10.86 -26.62 2.54
N ILE A 540 -10.14 -26.09 3.51
CA ILE A 540 -10.62 -25.97 4.89
C ILE A 540 -10.41 -24.55 5.37
N GLU A 541 -11.50 -23.88 5.73
CA GLU A 541 -11.48 -22.58 6.39
C GLU A 541 -11.53 -22.80 7.90
N VAL A 542 -10.57 -22.25 8.64
CA VAL A 542 -10.45 -22.44 10.08
C VAL A 542 -11.01 -21.23 10.81
N LYS A 543 -11.78 -21.48 11.87
CA LYS A 543 -12.34 -20.44 12.73
C LYS A 543 -11.98 -20.69 14.19
N GLY A 544 -11.18 -19.80 14.74
CA GLY A 544 -10.90 -19.78 16.17
C GLY A 544 -12.10 -19.33 17.00
N PRO A 545 -12.03 -19.47 18.34
CA PRO A 545 -13.10 -19.04 19.23
C PRO A 545 -13.48 -17.57 19.02
N GLY A 546 -14.75 -17.32 18.69
CA GLY A 546 -15.30 -15.99 18.45
C GLY A 546 -15.05 -15.40 17.06
N ASP A 547 -14.30 -16.09 16.19
CA ASP A 547 -14.12 -15.66 14.80
C ASP A 547 -15.35 -15.99 13.94
N ARG A 548 -15.55 -15.19 12.88
CA ARG A 548 -16.66 -15.36 11.93
C ARG A 548 -16.14 -15.31 10.51
N LEU A 549 -16.86 -15.99 9.62
CA LEU A 549 -16.59 -15.92 8.18
C LEU A 549 -16.69 -14.48 7.69
N GLN A 550 -15.64 -14.04 6.99
CA GLN A 550 -15.62 -12.77 6.29
C GLN A 550 -16.49 -12.84 5.02
N ASP A 551 -16.84 -11.67 4.50
CA ASP A 551 -17.71 -11.54 3.33
C ASP A 551 -17.10 -12.21 2.07
N ASN A 552 -15.80 -12.00 1.83
CA ASN A 552 -15.06 -12.61 0.72
C ASN A 552 -14.94 -14.14 0.87
N GLN A 553 -14.67 -14.63 2.08
CA GLN A 553 -14.64 -16.08 2.39
C GLN A 553 -16.00 -16.72 2.12
N THR A 554 -17.08 -16.09 2.58
CA THR A 554 -18.45 -16.56 2.31
C THR A 554 -18.74 -16.66 0.81
N ARG A 555 -18.28 -15.68 0.00
CA ARG A 555 -18.43 -15.72 -1.46
C ARG A 555 -17.65 -16.86 -2.09
N TRP A 556 -16.41 -17.10 -1.63
CA TRP A 556 -15.58 -18.20 -2.13
C TRP A 556 -16.15 -19.57 -1.77
N LEU A 557 -16.59 -19.78 -0.52
CA LEU A 557 -17.22 -21.02 -0.08
C LEU A 557 -18.51 -21.29 -0.86
N GLY A 558 -19.37 -20.28 -1.02
CA GLY A 558 -20.59 -20.40 -1.81
C GLY A 558 -20.31 -20.74 -3.28
N TYR A 559 -19.26 -20.15 -3.88
CA TYR A 559 -18.82 -20.48 -5.24
C TYR A 559 -18.34 -21.93 -5.33
N CYS A 560 -17.50 -22.37 -4.39
CA CYS A 560 -17.00 -23.74 -4.34
C CYS A 560 -18.15 -24.76 -4.22
N ILE A 561 -19.11 -24.54 -3.31
CA ILE A 561 -20.29 -25.41 -3.15
C ILE A 561 -21.13 -25.44 -4.43
N GLY A 562 -21.40 -24.29 -5.04
CA GLY A 562 -22.17 -24.19 -6.29
C GLY A 562 -21.54 -24.92 -7.48
N HIS A 563 -20.23 -25.19 -7.42
CA HIS A 563 -19.48 -25.92 -8.43
C HIS A 563 -19.04 -27.33 -7.99
N GLY A 564 -19.51 -27.84 -6.84
CA GLY A 564 -19.18 -29.18 -6.36
C GLY A 564 -17.72 -29.34 -5.91
N MET A 565 -17.06 -28.26 -5.50
CA MET A 565 -15.69 -28.31 -4.99
C MET A 565 -15.70 -28.68 -3.50
N PRO A 566 -14.80 -29.59 -3.06
CA PRO A 566 -14.74 -30.06 -1.68
C PRO A 566 -14.22 -28.95 -0.77
N VAL A 567 -15.12 -28.35 0.02
CA VAL A 567 -14.81 -27.31 1.00
C VAL A 567 -15.53 -27.57 2.32
N ARG A 568 -14.91 -27.17 3.42
CA ARG A 568 -15.55 -27.15 4.74
C ARG A 568 -15.04 -26.03 5.62
N VAL A 569 -15.81 -25.70 6.65
CA VAL A 569 -15.43 -24.81 7.74
C VAL A 569 -15.17 -25.64 8.99
N VAL A 570 -14.07 -25.35 9.70
CA VAL A 570 -13.72 -25.99 10.96
C VAL A 570 -13.71 -24.94 12.06
N ASP A 571 -14.63 -25.04 13.01
CA ASP A 571 -14.59 -24.28 14.25
C ASP A 571 -13.68 -24.97 15.26
N VAL A 572 -12.82 -24.21 15.93
CA VAL A 572 -11.92 -24.73 16.97
C VAL A 572 -12.42 -24.33 18.34
N GLU A 573 -12.52 -25.32 19.21
CA GLU A 573 -12.73 -25.15 20.65
C GLU A 573 -11.49 -25.66 21.40
N TRP A 574 -11.04 -24.92 22.41
CA TRP A 574 -9.92 -25.36 23.24
C TRP A 574 -10.42 -26.22 24.40
N ALA A 575 -9.84 -27.41 24.55
CA ALA A 575 -10.16 -28.30 25.67
C ALA A 575 -9.86 -27.60 27.00
N GLY A 576 -10.87 -27.56 27.89
CA GLY A 576 -10.76 -26.94 29.22
C GLY A 576 -11.47 -25.60 29.40
N ASP A 577 -11.99 -24.98 28.32
CA ASP A 577 -12.92 -23.86 28.45
C ASP A 577 -14.31 -24.40 28.84
N ALA A 578 -14.79 -24.08 30.04
CA ALA A 578 -16.15 -24.39 30.45
C ALA A 578 -17.11 -23.66 29.49
N VAL A 579 -17.90 -24.44 28.74
CA VAL A 579 -18.98 -23.93 27.89
C VAL A 579 -19.92 -23.10 28.75
N VAL A 580 -19.87 -21.76 28.61
CA VAL A 580 -20.99 -20.93 29.03
C VAL A 580 -22.01 -21.02 27.89
N PRO A 581 -23.19 -21.64 28.11
CA PRO A 581 -24.19 -21.69 27.07
C PRO A 581 -24.59 -20.26 26.72
N ALA A 582 -24.66 -19.94 25.43
CA ALA A 582 -25.30 -18.71 24.98
C ALA A 582 -26.75 -18.73 25.48
N ALA A 583 -27.03 -17.94 26.51
CA ALA A 583 -28.37 -17.79 27.03
C ALA A 583 -29.27 -17.34 25.88
N ALA A 584 -30.29 -18.16 25.60
CA ALA A 584 -31.39 -17.81 24.75
C ALA A 584 -31.91 -16.43 25.15
N ALA A 585 -32.04 -15.53 24.18
CA ALA A 585 -32.74 -14.26 24.34
C ALA A 585 -34.18 -14.58 24.75
N GLY A 586 -34.41 -14.56 26.07
CA GLY A 586 -35.72 -14.72 26.67
C GLY A 586 -36.61 -13.58 26.26
N HIS A 587 -37.73 -13.93 25.62
CA HIS A 587 -38.94 -13.13 25.69
C HIS A 587 -39.31 -12.91 27.15
N CYS A 588 -39.47 -11.66 27.58
CA CYS A 588 -40.42 -11.26 28.61
C CYS A 588 -40.70 -9.75 28.51
N ALA A 589 -42.00 -9.47 28.28
CA ALA A 589 -42.76 -8.21 28.39
C ALA A 589 -42.32 -7.01 27.54
#